data_AF-A0A430UHX2-F1
#
_entry.id   AF-A0A430UHX2-F1
#
_cell.length_a   1.000
_cell.length_b   1.000
_cell.length_c   1.000
_cell.angle_alpha   90.00
_cell.angle_beta   90.00
_cell.angle_gamma   90.00
#
_symmetry.space_group_name_H-M   'P 1'
#
loop_
_entity.id
_entity.type
_entity.pdbx_description
1 polymer ?
#
loop_
_entity_poly.entity_id
_entity_poly.type
_entity_poly.pdbx_seq_one_letter_code
_entity_poly.pdbx_strand_id
1 'polypeptide(L)'
;MRRKGIALVTTLAVTLIIATLVFGAFFTTQLEIWTTRNDTTANQAFAVAQAGIQKYKTLAFQTFRYYLENADRYGSELARYAQCGNMLTIGLDLNRDGRIDGTNDLANGGSRTEQVTFPDGTRGTYTVAFSVSGSYVTLRSVGEYAGAKSTVTAVVRVSSKGLFSNAIATGLGSGVMNGNMEVWGSVYVNASNPSDFASNPQT
;
A
#
# COMPACT_ATOMS: atom_id res chain seq x y z
N MET A 1 -17.13 9.67 -50.08
CA MET A 1 -16.00 9.48 -49.15
C MET A 1 -15.94 10.47 -47.97
N ARG A 2 -16.69 11.59 -47.94
CA ARG A 2 -16.68 12.58 -46.82
C ARG A 2 -17.38 12.18 -45.51
N ARG A 3 -18.31 11.21 -45.53
CA ARG A 3 -19.07 10.81 -44.32
C ARG A 3 -18.25 10.01 -43.30
N LYS A 4 -17.22 9.26 -43.73
CA LYS A 4 -16.37 8.47 -42.82
C LYS A 4 -15.36 9.33 -42.05
N GLY A 5 -14.88 10.43 -42.63
CA GLY A 5 -13.97 11.36 -41.96
C GLY A 5 -14.63 12.17 -40.84
N ILE A 6 -15.87 12.63 -41.04
CA ILE A 6 -16.62 13.38 -40.01
C ILE A 6 -16.91 12.51 -38.80
N ALA A 7 -17.33 11.25 -39.02
CA ALA A 7 -17.59 10.30 -37.94
C ALA A 7 -16.34 10.04 -37.08
N LEU A 8 -15.17 9.86 -37.72
CA LEU A 8 -13.90 9.67 -37.01
C LEU A 8 -13.55 10.87 -36.13
N VAL A 9 -13.68 12.08 -36.67
CA VAL A 9 -13.39 13.34 -35.94
C VAL A 9 -14.36 13.54 -34.78
N THR A 10 -15.65 13.24 -34.98
CA THR A 10 -16.64 13.34 -33.90
C THR A 10 -16.36 12.33 -32.79
N THR A 11 -16.04 11.07 -33.12
CA THR A 11 -15.68 10.08 -32.11
C THR A 11 -14.42 10.46 -31.34
N LEU A 12 -13.41 11.02 -32.02
CA LEU A 12 -12.18 11.46 -31.38
C LEU A 12 -12.46 12.62 -30.41
N ALA A 13 -13.23 13.63 -30.83
CA ALA A 13 -13.59 14.77 -30.01
C ALA A 13 -14.40 14.35 -28.76
N VAL A 14 -15.37 13.45 -28.91
CA VAL A 14 -16.15 12.92 -27.79
C VAL A 14 -15.26 12.14 -26.82
N THR A 15 -14.36 11.30 -27.33
CA THR A 15 -13.42 10.53 -26.49
C THR A 15 -12.49 11.46 -25.69
N LEU A 16 -12.03 12.55 -26.31
CA LEU A 16 -11.15 13.53 -25.67
C LEU A 16 -11.88 14.29 -24.55
N ILE A 17 -13.15 14.68 -24.77
CA ILE A 17 -13.99 15.32 -23.74
C ILE A 17 -14.23 14.36 -22.56
N ILE A 18 -14.60 13.12 -22.83
CA ILE A 18 -14.81 12.11 -21.78
C ILE A 18 -13.52 11.86 -21.00
N ALA A 19 -12.39 11.69 -21.70
CA ALA A 19 -11.08 11.52 -21.06
C ALA A 19 -10.76 12.71 -20.14
N THR A 20 -10.98 13.95 -20.59
CA THR A 20 -10.71 15.16 -19.81
C THR A 20 -11.61 15.23 -18.56
N LEU A 21 -12.90 14.90 -18.69
CA LEU A 21 -13.84 14.87 -17.57
C LEU A 21 -13.48 13.79 -16.54
N VAL A 22 -13.18 12.58 -16.99
CA VAL A 22 -12.78 11.46 -16.13
C VAL A 22 -11.48 11.79 -15.41
N PHE A 23 -10.50 12.34 -16.14
CA PHE A 23 -9.23 12.77 -15.55
C PHE A 23 -9.47 13.88 -14.52
N GLY A 24 -10.22 14.93 -14.86
CA GLY A 24 -10.54 16.03 -13.95
C GLY A 24 -11.22 15.55 -12.66
N ALA A 25 -12.24 14.69 -12.78
CA ALA A 25 -12.94 14.11 -11.62
C ALA A 25 -12.02 13.22 -10.77
N PHE A 26 -11.08 12.50 -11.39
CA PHE A 26 -10.13 11.66 -10.68
C PHE A 26 -9.13 12.47 -9.82
N PHE A 27 -8.71 13.65 -10.29
CA PHE A 27 -7.83 14.53 -9.51
C PHE A 27 -8.56 15.23 -8.37
N THR A 28 -9.80 15.68 -8.59
CA THR A 28 -10.58 16.36 -7.54
C THR A 28 -11.04 15.42 -6.44
N THR A 29 -11.25 14.13 -6.73
CA THR A 29 -11.69 13.15 -5.73
C THR A 29 -10.57 12.54 -4.91
N GLN A 30 -9.33 12.59 -5.39
CA GLN A 30 -8.18 12.04 -4.65
C GLN A 30 -7.49 13.04 -3.73
N LEU A 31 -7.61 14.34 -4.02
CA LEU A 31 -7.09 15.40 -3.17
C LEU A 31 -8.15 15.81 -2.15
N GLU A 32 -7.74 15.85 -0.88
CA GLU A 32 -8.61 16.31 0.19
C GLU A 32 -8.57 17.85 0.21
N ILE A 33 -9.68 18.49 -0.16
CA ILE A 33 -9.85 19.95 -0.20
C ILE A 33 -10.93 20.32 0.82
N TRP A 34 -10.58 21.08 1.86
CA TRP A 34 -11.54 21.63 2.83
C TRP A 34 -11.48 23.16 2.84
N THR A 35 -12.58 23.77 3.27
CA THR A 35 -12.64 25.19 3.63
C THR A 35 -12.60 25.32 5.15
N THR A 36 -11.78 26.22 5.66
CA THR A 36 -11.65 26.46 7.10
C THR A 36 -11.49 27.95 7.39
N ARG A 37 -11.87 28.37 8.59
CA ARG A 37 -11.68 29.74 9.11
C ARG A 37 -10.46 29.88 10.01
N ASN A 38 -9.61 28.85 10.08
CA ASN A 38 -8.36 28.91 10.83
C ASN A 38 -7.40 29.94 10.23
N ASP A 39 -6.52 30.47 11.07
CA ASP A 39 -5.44 31.37 10.64
C ASP A 39 -4.51 30.67 9.63
N THR A 40 -3.94 31.48 8.75
CA THR A 40 -2.97 31.14 7.71
C THR A 40 -1.86 30.22 8.20
N THR A 41 -1.24 30.50 9.35
CA THR A 41 -0.16 29.67 9.91
C THR A 41 -0.62 28.26 10.28
N ALA A 42 -1.83 28.13 10.86
CA ALA A 42 -2.42 26.84 11.18
C ALA A 42 -2.78 26.06 9.90
N ASN A 43 -3.28 26.75 8.87
CA ASN A 43 -3.55 26.16 7.57
C ASN A 43 -2.27 25.72 6.85
N GLN A 44 -1.17 26.46 6.98
CA GLN A 44 0.12 26.07 6.44
C GLN A 44 0.66 24.84 7.15
N ALA A 45 0.64 24.77 8.48
CA ALA A 45 1.02 23.57 9.22
C ALA A 45 0.16 22.35 8.83
N PHE A 46 -1.14 22.57 8.59
CA PHE A 46 -2.04 21.53 8.09
C PHE A 46 -1.67 21.09 6.66
N ALA A 47 -1.39 22.03 5.76
CA ALA A 47 -0.95 21.73 4.40
C ALA A 47 0.36 20.94 4.38
N VAL A 48 1.30 21.27 5.27
CA VAL A 48 2.56 20.52 5.47
C VAL A 48 2.27 19.09 5.93
N ALA A 49 1.37 18.91 6.90
CA ALA A 49 0.97 17.58 7.37
C ALA A 49 0.31 16.75 6.25
N GLN A 50 -0.57 17.36 5.46
CA GLN A 50 -1.22 16.73 4.31
C GLN A 50 -0.25 16.35 3.20
N ALA A 51 0.75 17.18 2.91
CA ALA A 51 1.79 16.85 1.94
C ALA A 51 2.46 15.51 2.29
N GLY A 52 2.79 15.31 3.58
CA GLY A 52 3.31 14.05 4.09
C GLY A 52 2.33 12.88 3.91
N ILE A 53 1.07 13.03 4.31
CA ILE A 53 0.06 11.96 4.15
C ILE A 53 -0.13 11.59 2.69
N GLN A 54 -0.32 12.54 1.78
CA GLN A 54 -0.60 12.24 0.38
C GLN A 54 0.59 11.56 -0.30
N LYS A 55 1.82 12.01 -0.01
CA LYS A 55 3.04 11.35 -0.48
C LYS A 55 3.11 9.90 0.00
N TYR A 56 3.04 9.68 1.31
CA TYR A 56 3.26 8.35 1.88
C TYR A 56 2.10 7.38 1.69
N LYS A 57 0.86 7.88 1.57
CA LYS A 57 -0.30 7.08 1.13
C LYS A 57 -0.06 6.54 -0.28
N THR A 58 0.41 7.40 -1.18
CA THR A 58 0.71 7.00 -2.57
C THR A 58 1.87 6.01 -2.62
N LEU A 59 2.95 6.27 -1.87
CA LEU A 59 4.08 5.35 -1.76
C LEU A 59 3.67 4.00 -1.17
N ALA A 60 2.86 3.98 -0.11
CA ALA A 60 2.35 2.74 0.47
C ALA A 60 1.53 1.93 -0.53
N PHE A 61 0.67 2.59 -1.30
CA PHE A 61 -0.09 1.93 -2.37
C PHE A 61 0.82 1.37 -3.47
N GLN A 62 1.78 2.16 -3.95
CA GLN A 62 2.73 1.73 -4.97
C GLN A 62 3.60 0.57 -4.47
N THR A 63 4.04 0.62 -3.21
CA THR A 63 4.85 -0.44 -2.60
C THR A 63 4.08 -1.73 -2.45
N PHE A 64 2.84 -1.65 -2.00
CA PHE A 64 1.98 -2.82 -1.94
C PHE A 64 1.81 -3.47 -3.32
N ARG A 65 1.60 -2.67 -4.37
CA ARG A 65 1.55 -3.19 -5.75
C ARG A 65 2.87 -3.79 -6.20
N TYR A 66 3.99 -3.15 -5.89
CA TYR A 66 5.32 -3.66 -6.23
C TYR A 66 5.58 -5.02 -5.57
N TYR A 67 5.20 -5.18 -4.30
CA TYR A 67 5.29 -6.44 -3.56
C TYR A 67 4.44 -7.56 -4.18
N LEU A 68 3.26 -7.24 -4.70
CA LEU A 68 2.43 -8.22 -5.42
C LEU A 68 3.08 -8.71 -6.72
N GLU A 69 3.87 -7.87 -7.39
CA GLU A 69 4.51 -8.20 -8.66
C GLU A 69 5.93 -8.80 -8.50
N ASN A 70 6.58 -8.55 -7.36
CA ASN A 70 8.00 -8.88 -7.13
C ASN A 70 8.23 -9.63 -5.81
N ALA A 71 7.30 -10.49 -5.41
CA ALA A 71 7.36 -11.19 -4.13
C ALA A 71 8.66 -11.98 -3.93
N ASP A 72 9.19 -12.59 -5.00
CA ASP A 72 10.42 -13.39 -4.97
C ASP A 72 11.65 -12.59 -4.53
N ARG A 73 11.65 -11.27 -4.75
CA ARG A 73 12.75 -10.37 -4.38
C ARG A 73 12.90 -10.22 -2.86
N TYR A 74 11.81 -10.39 -2.12
CA TYR A 74 11.76 -10.18 -0.67
C TYR A 74 11.79 -11.49 0.13
N GLY A 75 11.94 -12.63 -0.57
CA GLY A 75 12.16 -13.94 0.04
C GLY A 75 11.07 -14.41 1.00
N SER A 76 11.47 -15.17 2.02
CA SER A 76 10.56 -15.82 2.98
C SER A 76 9.77 -14.84 3.85
N GLU A 77 10.30 -13.64 4.05
CA GLU A 77 9.70 -12.65 4.95
C GLU A 77 8.39 -12.10 4.37
N LEU A 78 8.36 -11.83 3.06
CA LEU A 78 7.14 -11.46 2.36
C LEU A 78 6.23 -12.68 2.13
N ALA A 79 6.79 -13.86 1.86
CA ALA A 79 6.04 -15.09 1.63
C ALA A 79 5.09 -15.43 2.80
N ARG A 80 5.51 -15.16 4.05
CA ARG A 80 4.68 -15.33 5.25
C ARG A 80 3.41 -14.48 5.23
N TYR A 81 3.50 -13.26 4.71
CA TYR A 81 2.37 -12.34 4.63
C TYR A 81 1.64 -12.42 3.29
N ALA A 82 2.23 -13.08 2.29
CA ALA A 82 1.68 -13.15 0.95
C ALA A 82 0.36 -13.91 0.88
N GLN A 83 0.14 -14.91 1.72
CA GLN A 83 -1.02 -15.80 1.62
C GLN A 83 -2.25 -15.28 2.37
N CYS A 84 -2.07 -14.69 3.56
CA CYS A 84 -3.18 -14.24 4.41
C CYS A 84 -2.87 -12.93 5.18
N GLY A 85 -1.72 -12.32 4.94
CA GLY A 85 -1.23 -11.16 5.69
C GLY A 85 -1.24 -9.86 4.89
N ASN A 86 -0.96 -8.77 5.58
CA ASN A 86 -0.65 -7.51 4.92
C ASN A 86 0.83 -7.50 4.54
N MET A 87 1.15 -7.54 3.25
CA MET A 87 2.54 -7.51 2.77
C MET A 87 3.30 -6.25 3.22
N LEU A 88 2.61 -5.15 3.52
CA LEU A 88 3.25 -3.94 4.05
C LEU A 88 3.74 -4.10 5.49
N THR A 89 3.50 -5.24 6.15
CA THR A 89 3.97 -5.51 7.52
C THR A 89 5.49 -5.44 7.64
N ILE A 90 6.23 -5.75 6.56
CA ILE A 90 7.69 -5.65 6.56
C ILE A 90 8.17 -4.19 6.51
N GLY A 91 7.33 -3.26 6.07
CA GLY A 91 7.67 -1.85 5.86
C GLY A 91 7.37 -1.36 4.45
N LEU A 92 7.85 -0.16 4.14
CA LEU A 92 7.85 0.42 2.81
C LEU A 92 9.28 0.46 2.28
N ASP A 93 9.63 -0.48 1.41
CA ASP A 93 10.83 -0.39 0.57
C ASP A 93 10.60 0.73 -0.47
N LEU A 94 11.25 1.87 -0.29
CA LEU A 94 11.08 3.07 -1.10
C LEU A 94 12.07 3.12 -2.27
N ASN A 95 13.23 2.48 -2.14
CA ASN A 95 14.26 2.46 -3.17
C ASN A 95 14.16 1.23 -4.11
N ARG A 96 13.28 0.27 -3.79
CA ARG A 96 13.00 -0.96 -4.54
C ARG A 96 14.20 -1.90 -4.61
N ASP A 97 15.07 -1.90 -3.62
CA ASP A 97 16.29 -2.70 -3.65
C ASP A 97 16.09 -4.15 -3.15
N GLY A 98 14.97 -4.45 -2.49
CA GLY A 98 14.67 -5.75 -1.91
C GLY A 98 15.01 -5.85 -0.42
N ARG A 99 15.43 -4.77 0.20
CA ARG A 99 15.71 -4.65 1.63
C ARG A 99 14.90 -3.48 2.20
N ILE A 100 14.77 -3.48 3.51
CA ILE A 100 14.15 -2.38 4.23
C ILE A 100 15.18 -1.88 5.22
N ASP A 101 15.89 -0.84 4.82
CA ASP A 101 16.85 -0.14 5.66
C ASP A 101 16.22 1.13 6.25
N GLY A 102 16.44 1.42 7.53
CA GLY A 102 15.78 2.56 8.19
C GLY A 102 16.17 3.94 7.64
N THR A 103 17.12 4.03 6.70
CA THR A 103 17.67 5.29 6.19
C THR A 103 16.97 5.72 4.91
N ASN A 104 16.78 4.79 3.98
CA ASN A 104 16.17 5.01 2.68
C ASN A 104 14.72 4.57 2.63
N ASP A 105 14.33 3.67 3.52
CA ASP A 105 13.01 3.06 3.57
C ASP A 105 12.24 3.50 4.81
N LEU A 106 11.01 3.01 4.94
CA LEU A 106 10.18 3.26 6.11
C LEU A 106 9.69 1.94 6.69
N ALA A 107 10.45 1.42 7.66
CA ALA A 107 10.10 0.20 8.37
C ALA A 107 8.77 0.31 9.13
N ASN A 108 8.13 -0.82 9.38
CA ASN A 108 6.94 -0.87 10.23
C ASN A 108 7.26 -0.40 11.67
N GLY A 109 6.49 0.57 12.18
CA GLY A 109 6.75 1.25 13.44
C GLY A 109 7.77 2.40 13.32
N GLY A 110 8.33 2.61 12.13
CA GLY A 110 9.30 3.67 11.84
C GLY A 110 8.65 5.03 11.57
N SER A 111 9.50 6.04 11.54
CA SER A 111 9.13 7.40 11.16
C SER A 111 10.20 8.07 10.30
N ARG A 112 9.79 8.96 9.41
CA ARG A 112 10.70 9.74 8.56
C ARG A 112 10.29 11.21 8.54
N THR A 113 11.30 12.07 8.62
CA THR A 113 11.12 13.53 8.61
C THR A 113 11.63 14.09 7.30
N GLU A 114 10.82 14.95 6.68
CA GLU A 114 11.13 15.60 5.42
C GLU A 114 10.68 17.06 5.42
N GLN A 115 11.21 17.84 4.48
CA GLN A 115 10.82 19.23 4.26
C GLN A 115 9.92 19.35 3.04
N VAL A 116 8.99 20.30 3.10
CA VAL A 116 8.22 20.78 1.95
C VAL A 116 8.54 22.26 1.74
N THR A 117 8.81 22.63 0.50
CA THR A 117 9.06 24.01 0.10
C THR A 117 7.80 24.58 -0.54
N PHE A 118 7.33 25.70 -0.01
CA PHE A 118 6.20 26.43 -0.56
C PHE A 118 6.61 27.26 -1.79
N PRO A 119 5.67 27.68 -2.65
CA PRO A 119 5.97 28.50 -3.82
C PRO A 119 6.66 29.84 -3.50
N ASP A 120 6.47 30.36 -2.29
CA ASP A 120 7.11 31.58 -1.79
C ASP A 120 8.55 31.36 -1.27
N GLY A 121 9.06 30.12 -1.34
CA GLY A 121 10.39 29.73 -0.88
C GLY A 121 10.46 29.41 0.62
N THR A 122 9.38 29.61 1.38
CA THR A 122 9.32 29.22 2.79
C THR A 122 9.26 27.69 2.92
N ARG A 123 9.64 27.17 4.09
CA ARG A 123 9.75 25.72 4.33
C ARG A 123 8.93 25.30 5.54
N GLY A 124 8.21 24.20 5.38
CA GLY A 124 7.64 23.43 6.47
C GLY A 124 8.33 22.09 6.61
N THR A 125 8.25 21.48 7.78
CA THR A 125 8.77 20.14 8.05
C THR A 125 7.62 19.23 8.43
N TYR A 126 7.57 18.03 7.89
CA TYR A 126 6.64 17.00 8.36
C TYR A 126 7.37 15.74 8.79
N THR A 127 6.84 15.06 9.80
CA THR A 127 7.28 13.73 10.22
C THR A 127 6.15 12.73 9.99
N VAL A 128 6.37 11.75 9.11
CA VAL A 128 5.43 10.65 8.88
C VAL A 128 5.85 9.45 9.70
N ALA A 129 4.92 8.90 10.48
CA ALA A 129 5.03 7.61 11.12
C ALA A 129 4.17 6.58 10.36
N PHE A 130 4.70 5.38 10.18
CA PHE A 130 4.05 4.28 9.51
C PHE A 130 3.97 3.07 10.44
N SER A 131 2.79 2.47 10.53
CA SER A 131 2.59 1.26 11.33
C SER A 131 1.56 0.35 10.69
N VAL A 132 1.75 -0.94 10.88
CA VAL A 132 0.85 -2.00 10.41
C VAL A 132 0.43 -2.85 11.59
N SER A 133 -0.87 -3.03 11.74
CA SER A 133 -1.48 -3.91 12.74
C SER A 133 -2.56 -4.76 12.08
N GLY A 134 -2.29 -6.06 11.93
CA GLY A 134 -3.14 -6.98 11.19
C GLY A 134 -3.38 -6.50 9.75
N SER A 135 -4.66 -6.33 9.38
CA SER A 135 -5.05 -5.82 8.06
C SER A 135 -5.00 -4.29 7.92
N TYR A 136 -4.65 -3.55 8.97
CA TYR A 136 -4.72 -2.08 8.97
C TYR A 136 -3.33 -1.46 8.84
N VAL A 137 -3.23 -0.46 7.97
CA VAL A 137 -2.09 0.44 7.84
C VAL A 137 -2.49 1.78 8.43
N THR A 138 -1.67 2.31 9.33
CA THR A 138 -1.81 3.66 9.88
C THR A 138 -0.64 4.50 9.44
N LEU A 139 -0.94 5.58 8.73
CA LEU A 139 -0.01 6.66 8.40
C LEU A 139 -0.39 7.88 9.22
N ARG A 140 0.56 8.43 9.98
CA ARG A 140 0.38 9.66 10.74
C ARG A 140 1.42 10.67 10.32
N SER A 141 0.99 11.83 9.82
CA SER A 141 1.88 12.94 9.48
C SER A 141 1.69 14.08 10.49
N VAL A 142 2.77 14.50 11.12
CA VAL A 142 2.81 15.71 11.95
C VAL A 142 3.54 16.78 11.16
N GLY A 143 2.81 17.82 10.74
CA GLY A 143 3.35 18.96 10.01
C GLY A 143 3.62 20.15 10.93
N GLU A 144 4.75 20.81 10.70
CA GLU A 144 5.20 21.98 11.44
C GLU A 144 5.54 23.11 10.47
N TYR A 145 5.02 24.31 10.76
CA TYR A 145 5.31 25.53 10.02
C TYR A 145 5.28 26.73 10.96
N ALA A 146 6.37 27.51 11.01
CA ALA A 146 6.50 28.70 11.84
C ALA A 146 6.03 28.52 13.31
N GLY A 147 6.33 27.36 13.90
CA GLY A 147 5.94 27.00 15.27
C GLY A 147 4.52 26.45 15.44
N ALA A 148 3.65 26.55 14.43
CA ALA A 148 2.36 25.87 14.42
C ALA A 148 2.53 24.39 14.06
N LYS A 149 1.77 23.52 14.73
CA LYS A 149 1.76 22.07 14.49
C LYS A 149 0.37 21.58 14.13
N SER A 150 0.30 20.69 13.16
CA SER A 150 -0.92 19.97 12.77
C SER A 150 -0.64 18.49 12.61
N THR A 151 -1.65 17.66 12.86
CA THR A 151 -1.54 16.21 12.69
C THR A 151 -2.65 15.71 11.78
N VAL A 152 -2.29 14.91 10.78
CA VAL A 152 -3.23 14.22 9.90
C VAL A 152 -2.95 12.73 9.98
N THR A 153 -3.99 11.92 10.13
CA THR A 153 -3.88 10.47 10.22
C THR A 153 -4.77 9.81 9.18
N ALA A 154 -4.21 8.86 8.44
CA ALA A 154 -4.94 8.00 7.52
C ALA A 154 -4.84 6.56 8.01
N VAL A 155 -6.00 5.90 8.17
CA VAL A 155 -6.08 4.48 8.49
C VAL A 155 -6.74 3.77 7.32
N VAL A 156 -6.04 2.81 6.74
CA VAL A 156 -6.52 2.06 5.57
C VAL A 156 -6.53 0.58 5.90
N ARG A 157 -7.64 -0.09 5.55
CA ARG A 157 -7.69 -1.55 5.58
C ARG A 157 -7.12 -2.07 4.26
N VAL A 158 -6.02 -2.80 4.35
CA VAL A 158 -5.40 -3.47 3.21
C VAL A 158 -5.93 -4.90 3.16
N SER A 159 -6.53 -5.24 2.03
CA SER A 159 -6.92 -6.61 1.70
C SER A 159 -6.37 -6.96 0.32
N SER A 160 -5.68 -8.07 0.21
CA SER A 160 -5.28 -8.68 -1.05
C SER A 160 -5.98 -10.04 -1.16
N LYS A 161 -6.13 -10.57 -2.38
CA LYS A 161 -6.54 -11.97 -2.56
C LYS A 161 -5.46 -12.98 -2.12
N GLY A 162 -4.32 -12.48 -1.65
CA GLY A 162 -3.09 -13.21 -1.41
C GLY A 162 -2.39 -13.60 -2.70
N LEU A 163 -1.06 -13.68 -2.68
CA LEU A 163 -0.33 -14.52 -3.63
C LEU A 163 -0.29 -15.92 -3.03
N PHE A 164 -1.03 -16.83 -3.66
CA PHE A 164 -0.98 -18.23 -3.27
C PHE A 164 0.27 -18.86 -3.90
N SER A 165 1.37 -18.87 -3.13
CA SER A 165 2.64 -19.49 -3.52
C SER A 165 3.02 -20.50 -2.45
N ASN A 166 2.74 -21.77 -2.73
CA ASN A 166 3.12 -22.92 -1.91
C ASN A 166 3.83 -23.94 -2.79
N ALA A 167 4.87 -24.58 -2.26
CA ALA A 167 5.48 -25.74 -2.90
C ALA A 167 4.48 -26.89 -3.02
N ILE A 168 3.58 -27.04 -2.05
CA ILE A 168 2.49 -28.01 -2.08
C ILE A 168 1.20 -27.35 -1.60
N ALA A 169 0.13 -27.55 -2.35
CA ALA A 169 -1.22 -27.17 -1.97
C ALA A 169 -2.15 -28.36 -2.10
N THR A 170 -2.73 -28.82 -0.99
CA THR A 170 -3.63 -29.98 -1.02
C THR A 170 -5.10 -29.57 -1.05
N GLY A 171 -5.92 -30.38 -1.72
CA GLY A 171 -7.38 -30.32 -1.61
C GLY A 171 -7.90 -30.90 -0.30
N LEU A 172 -9.24 -30.90 -0.16
CA LEU A 172 -9.95 -31.46 0.99
C LEU A 172 -9.81 -32.99 1.03
N GLY A 173 -9.34 -33.55 2.15
CA GLY A 173 -9.37 -34.99 2.43
C GLY A 173 -8.25 -35.46 3.36
N SER A 174 -8.52 -36.52 4.12
CA SER A 174 -7.49 -37.25 4.88
C SER A 174 -6.69 -38.14 3.91
N GLY A 175 -5.38 -37.91 3.76
CA GLY A 175 -4.48 -38.74 2.94
C GLY A 175 -3.89 -38.09 1.67
N VAL A 176 -3.97 -36.77 1.52
CA VAL A 176 -3.43 -36.03 0.34
C VAL A 176 -1.90 -36.01 0.27
N MET A 177 -1.20 -36.29 1.37
CA MET A 177 0.26 -36.50 1.39
C MET A 177 0.55 -37.76 2.21
N ASN A 178 0.90 -38.85 1.54
CA ASN A 178 1.23 -40.13 2.17
C ASN A 178 2.63 -40.57 1.70
N GLY A 179 3.57 -40.63 2.64
CA GLY A 179 4.99 -40.93 2.39
C GLY A 179 5.92 -39.80 2.82
N ASN A 180 7.20 -40.11 2.96
CA ASN A 180 8.22 -39.11 3.30
C ASN A 180 8.56 -38.29 2.05
N MET A 181 8.53 -36.96 2.17
CA MET A 181 9.05 -36.09 1.12
C MET A 181 9.80 -34.91 1.74
N GLU A 182 10.81 -34.45 1.03
CA GLU A 182 11.56 -33.24 1.38
C GLU A 182 11.00 -32.07 0.57
N VAL A 183 10.47 -31.06 1.28
CA VAL A 183 9.85 -29.89 0.65
C VAL A 183 10.70 -28.66 0.92
N TRP A 184 11.21 -28.06 -0.14
CA TRP A 184 11.93 -26.79 -0.10
C TRP A 184 10.98 -25.65 -0.46
N GLY A 185 10.10 -25.29 0.48
CA GLY A 185 9.07 -24.25 0.33
C GLY A 185 7.90 -24.45 1.30
N SER A 186 6.86 -23.62 1.19
CA SER A 186 5.67 -23.71 2.06
C SER A 186 4.69 -24.80 1.62
N VAL A 187 4.02 -25.42 2.60
CA VAL A 187 2.98 -26.43 2.39
C VAL A 187 1.66 -25.89 2.92
N TYR A 188 0.65 -25.82 2.06
CA TYR A 188 -0.72 -25.45 2.39
C TYR A 188 -1.61 -26.68 2.36
N VAL A 189 -2.21 -27.02 3.51
CA VAL A 189 -3.13 -28.15 3.63
C VAL A 189 -4.52 -27.63 3.93
N ASN A 190 -5.47 -27.94 3.06
CA ASN A 190 -6.88 -27.66 3.29
C ASN A 190 -7.57 -28.89 3.89
N ALA A 191 -8.01 -28.80 5.15
CA ALA A 191 -8.69 -29.91 5.83
C ALA A 191 -10.19 -29.65 5.96
N SER A 192 -10.98 -30.68 5.70
CA SER A 192 -12.44 -30.68 5.93
C SER A 192 -12.80 -30.67 7.41
N ASN A 193 -11.93 -31.19 8.28
CA ASN A 193 -12.13 -31.20 9.72
C ASN A 193 -10.81 -30.88 10.45
N PRO A 194 -10.76 -29.87 11.34
CA PRO A 194 -9.56 -29.51 12.09
C PRO A 194 -9.00 -30.63 12.99
N SER A 195 -9.78 -31.68 13.31
CA SER A 195 -9.31 -32.82 14.10
C SER A 195 -8.56 -33.88 13.29
N ASP A 196 -8.52 -33.81 11.96
CA ASP A 196 -7.89 -34.82 11.10
C ASP A 196 -6.35 -34.84 11.22
N PHE A 197 -5.74 -33.84 11.88
CA PHE A 197 -4.30 -33.73 12.12
C PHE A 197 -3.83 -34.32 13.46
N ALA A 198 -4.69 -35.05 14.19
CA ALA A 198 -4.27 -35.77 15.38
C ALA A 198 -3.36 -36.94 14.98
N SER A 199 -2.04 -36.72 15.01
CA SER A 199 -1.08 -37.80 15.12
C SER A 199 -1.43 -38.59 16.38
N ASN A 200 -2.01 -39.77 16.21
CA ASN A 200 -2.11 -40.74 17.28
C ASN A 200 -0.71 -41.35 17.41
N PRO A 201 0.06 -41.08 18.49
CA PRO A 201 1.32 -41.75 18.69
C PRO A 201 0.99 -43.16 19.17
N GLN A 202 0.78 -44.08 18.23
CA GLN A 202 0.71 -45.50 18.56
C GLN A 202 2.14 -46.02 18.72
N THR A 203 2.52 -46.18 19.99
CA THR A 203 3.52 -47.14 20.48
C THR A 203 3.26 -48.54 19.95
#